data_AF-A0A7W1V007-F1
#
_entry.id   AF-A0A7W1V007-F1
#
_cell.length_a   1.000
_cell.length_b   1.000
_cell.length_c   1.000
_cell.angle_alpha   90.00
_cell.angle_beta   90.00
_cell.angle_gamma   90.00
#
_symmetry.space_group_name_H-M   'P 1'
#
loop_
_entity.id
_entity.type
_entity.pdbx_description
1 polymer ?
#
loop_
_entity_poly.entity_id
_entity_poly.type
_entity_poly.pdbx_seq_one_letter_code
_entity_poly.pdbx_strand_id
1 'polypeptide(L)'
;MRKIVFGLIAVFFYSCQDNSTTIEIKGTAKGMEDGTQLLFQKLNETNQPYVVDTIIISNGSFEFEIEKKDFPEIGLLTFQNVNSNVIFFIEDKDLKATIY
;
A
#
# COMPACT_ATOMS: atom_id res chain seq x y z
N MET A 1 0.93 47.35 13.35
CA MET A 1 0.08 46.39 12.60
C MET A 1 0.87 45.49 11.63
N ARG A 2 1.99 45.92 11.03
CA ARG A 2 2.80 45.09 10.09
C ARG A 2 3.39 43.80 10.68
N LYS A 3 3.63 43.72 12.00
CA LYS A 3 4.25 42.57 12.66
C LYS A 3 3.28 41.43 13.04
N ILE A 4 1.98 41.71 13.08
CA ILE A 4 0.95 40.69 13.41
C ILE A 4 0.66 39.83 12.17
N VAL A 5 0.72 40.42 10.97
CA VAL A 5 0.53 39.72 9.69
C VAL A 5 1.57 38.62 9.46
N PHE A 6 2.82 38.83 9.91
CA PHE A 6 3.88 37.81 9.80
C PHE A 6 3.69 36.61 10.73
N GLY A 7 2.96 36.77 11.84
CA GLY A 7 2.67 35.65 12.76
C GLY A 7 1.59 34.70 12.25
N LEU A 8 0.61 35.21 11.49
CA LEU A 8 -0.53 34.41 11.02
C LEU A 8 -0.15 33.43 9.90
N ILE A 9 0.89 33.74 9.11
CA ILE A 9 1.37 32.89 8.01
C ILE A 9 2.12 31.64 8.53
N ALA A 10 2.76 31.73 9.71
CA ALA A 10 3.54 30.61 10.26
C ALA A 10 2.67 29.41 10.70
N VAL A 11 1.39 29.64 11.02
CA VAL A 11 0.46 28.58 11.48
C VAL A 11 -0.03 27.70 10.33
N PHE A 12 0.02 28.18 9.09
CA PHE A 12 -0.43 27.41 7.93
C PHE A 12 0.55 26.29 7.51
N PHE A 13 1.80 26.31 7.96
CA PHE A 13 2.78 25.28 7.60
C PHE A 13 2.68 23.99 8.42
N TYR A 14 1.82 23.93 9.45
CA TYR A 14 1.63 22.72 10.27
C TYR A 14 0.54 21.77 9.76
N SER A 15 -0.19 22.10 8.69
CA SER A 15 -1.45 21.39 8.36
C SER A 15 -1.32 20.12 7.51
N CYS A 16 -0.15 19.50 7.39
CA CYS A 16 -0.04 18.23 6.65
C CYS A 16 1.09 17.36 7.19
N GLN A 17 0.94 16.88 8.41
CA GLN A 17 1.72 15.74 8.89
C GLN A 17 0.76 14.55 8.98
N ASP A 18 0.90 13.63 8.02
CA ASP A 18 0.13 12.40 7.98
C ASP A 18 0.66 11.45 9.05
N ASN A 19 0.04 11.50 10.23
CA ASN A 19 0.40 10.71 11.40
C ASN A 19 -0.12 9.26 11.33
N SER A 20 -0.62 8.79 10.18
CA SER A 20 -1.02 7.38 10.03
C SER A 20 0.19 6.46 10.24
N THR A 21 -0.02 5.31 10.89
CA THR A 21 0.97 4.23 11.05
C THR A 21 0.88 3.18 9.94
N THR A 22 -0.14 3.26 9.09
CA THR A 22 -0.38 2.34 7.97
C THR A 22 -0.36 3.10 6.65
N ILE A 23 -0.06 2.38 5.57
CA ILE A 23 -0.31 2.82 4.20
C ILE A 23 -1.43 1.97 3.60
N GLU A 24 -2.15 2.59 2.68
CA GLU A 24 -3.23 1.97 1.95
C GLU A 24 -2.70 1.44 0.60
N ILE A 25 -2.95 0.17 0.31
CA ILE A 25 -2.68 -0.45 -0.98
C ILE A 25 -4.01 -0.68 -1.70
N LYS A 26 -4.23 0.05 -2.78
CA LYS A 26 -5.41 -0.08 -3.65
C LYS A 26 -5.04 -0.61 -5.01
N GLY A 27 -5.77 -1.60 -5.50
CA GLY A 27 -5.52 -2.16 -6.82
C GLY A 27 -6.79 -2.50 -7.58
N THR A 28 -6.75 -2.30 -8.89
CA THR A 28 -7.71 -2.88 -9.84
C THR A 28 -7.09 -4.12 -10.46
N ALA A 29 -7.82 -5.23 -10.47
CA ALA A 29 -7.42 -6.51 -11.04
C ALA A 29 -8.35 -6.84 -12.21
N LYS A 30 -8.05 -6.27 -13.37
CA LYS A 30 -8.93 -6.39 -14.54
C LYS A 30 -8.88 -7.81 -15.10
N GLY A 31 -10.05 -8.40 -15.31
CA GLY A 31 -10.16 -9.77 -15.86
C GLY A 31 -10.07 -10.88 -14.81
N MET A 32 -9.90 -10.53 -13.54
CA MET A 32 -9.96 -11.49 -12.44
C MET A 32 -11.41 -11.68 -11.97
N GLU A 33 -11.76 -12.92 -11.63
CA GLU A 33 -13.07 -13.25 -11.07
C GLU A 33 -13.18 -12.81 -9.61
N ASP A 34 -14.36 -12.33 -9.22
CA ASP A 34 -14.67 -12.03 -7.82
C ASP A 34 -14.57 -13.30 -6.97
N GLY A 35 -14.02 -13.17 -5.77
CA GLY A 35 -13.71 -14.30 -4.89
C GLY A 35 -12.31 -14.89 -5.11
N THR A 36 -11.58 -14.46 -6.15
CA THR A 36 -10.17 -14.85 -6.33
C THR A 36 -9.34 -14.41 -5.12
N GLN A 37 -8.54 -15.33 -4.59
CA GLN A 37 -7.65 -15.05 -3.47
C GLN A 37 -6.34 -14.46 -3.98
N LEU A 38 -5.96 -13.32 -3.42
CA LEU A 38 -4.68 -12.65 -3.63
C LEU A 38 -3.84 -12.79 -2.37
N LEU A 39 -2.74 -13.53 -2.45
CA LEU A 39 -1.82 -13.73 -1.34
C LEU A 39 -0.84 -12.56 -1.28
N PHE A 40 -0.86 -11.82 -0.17
CA PHE A 40 0.19 -10.86 0.14
C PHE A 40 1.33 -11.58 0.88
N GLN A 41 2.54 -11.46 0.35
CA GLN A 41 3.72 -12.15 0.85
C GLN A 41 4.87 -11.18 1.07
N LYS A 42 5.75 -11.53 2.01
CA LYS A 42 7.04 -10.86 2.25
C LYS A 42 8.18 -11.87 2.14
N LEU A 43 9.40 -11.36 2.05
CA LEU A 43 10.60 -12.20 2.09
C LEU A 43 11.07 -12.36 3.54
N ASN A 44 11.37 -13.60 3.93
CA ASN A 44 12.01 -13.89 5.22
C ASN A 44 13.53 -13.65 5.17
N GLU A 45 14.23 -13.96 6.27
CA GLU A 45 15.69 -13.79 6.38
C GLU A 45 16.51 -14.61 5.36
N THR A 46 15.93 -15.66 4.78
CA THR A 46 16.56 -16.48 3.74
C THR A 46 16.11 -16.13 2.32
N ASN A 47 15.45 -14.97 2.15
CA ASN A 47 14.86 -14.49 0.89
C ASN A 47 13.78 -15.41 0.30
N GLN A 48 13.10 -16.19 1.15
CA GLN A 48 11.97 -17.02 0.73
C GLN A 48 10.64 -16.30 1.01
N PRO A 49 9.69 -16.31 0.05
CA PRO A 49 8.36 -15.75 0.27
C PRO A 49 7.60 -16.51 1.37
N TYR A 50 6.95 -15.77 2.27
CA TYR A 50 5.98 -16.30 3.23
C TYR A 50 4.70 -15.47 3.18
N VAL A 51 3.56 -16.13 3.35
CA VAL A 51 2.24 -15.48 3.33
C VAL A 51 2.06 -14.64 4.59
N VAL A 52 1.73 -13.37 4.40
CA VAL A 52 1.39 -12.42 5.45
C VAL A 52 -0.13 -12.33 5.57
N ASP A 53 -0.84 -12.23 4.46
CA ASP A 53 -2.29 -12.11 4.44
C ASP A 53 -2.91 -12.67 3.15
N THR A 54 -4.23 -12.91 3.16
CA THR A 54 -5.03 -13.34 2.02
C THR A 54 -6.16 -12.34 1.78
N ILE A 55 -6.09 -11.67 0.64
CA ILE A 55 -7.03 -10.64 0.22
C ILE A 55 -8.03 -11.25 -0.78
N ILE A 56 -9.30 -10.88 -0.69
CA ILE A 56 -10.33 -11.33 -1.64
C ILE A 56 -10.59 -10.24 -2.67
N ILE A 57 -10.50 -10.58 -3.95
CA ILE A 57 -10.90 -9.67 -5.02
C ILE A 57 -12.42 -9.55 -5.02
N SER A 58 -12.92 -8.31 -5.03
CA SER A 58 -14.34 -8.00 -5.13
C SER A 58 -14.56 -6.83 -6.06
N ASN A 59 -15.56 -6.95 -6.95
CA ASN A 59 -15.83 -6.01 -8.03
C ASN A 59 -14.57 -5.68 -8.84
N GLY A 60 -13.75 -6.69 -9.14
CA GLY A 60 -12.49 -6.53 -9.88
C GLY A 60 -11.45 -5.63 -9.22
N SER A 61 -11.53 -5.41 -7.90
CA SER A 61 -10.60 -4.58 -7.14
C SER A 61 -10.20 -5.24 -5.82
N PHE A 62 -9.11 -4.75 -5.23
CA PHE A 62 -8.65 -5.15 -3.90
C PHE A 62 -8.11 -3.93 -3.15
N GLU A 63 -8.21 -3.99 -1.83
CA GLU A 63 -7.77 -2.94 -0.92
C GLU A 63 -7.34 -3.58 0.39
N PHE A 64 -6.17 -3.20 0.89
CA PHE A 64 -5.66 -3.64 2.18
C PHE A 64 -4.68 -2.61 2.75
N GLU A 65 -4.50 -2.63 4.05
CA GLU A 65 -3.55 -1.77 4.75
C GLU A 65 -2.33 -2.56 5.22
N ILE A 66 -1.17 -1.93 5.19
CA ILE A 66 0.07 -2.49 5.75
C ILE A 66 0.79 -1.43 6.60
N GLU A 67 1.58 -1.89 7.56
CA GLU A 67 2.40 -0.99 8.38
C GLU A 67 3.36 -0.17 7.52
N LYS A 68 3.46 1.13 7.82
CA LYS A 68 4.49 2.00 7.25
C LYS A 68 5.87 1.46 7.57
N LYS A 69 6.78 1.57 6.60
CA LYS A 69 8.19 1.18 6.75
C LYS A 69 9.10 2.36 6.47
N ASP A 70 10.03 2.60 7.39
CA ASP A 70 11.06 3.63 7.24
C ASP A 70 12.08 3.29 6.13
N PHE A 71 12.22 1.99 5.82
CA PHE A 71 13.09 1.48 4.76
C PHE A 71 12.26 0.62 3.80
N PRO A 72 12.50 0.72 2.47
CA PRO A 72 11.78 -0.10 1.50
C PRO A 72 11.93 -1.60 1.77
N GLU A 73 10.80 -2.29 1.93
CA GLU A 73 10.73 -3.76 1.99
C GLU A 73 10.12 -4.31 0.69
N ILE A 74 10.48 -5.53 0.29
CA ILE A 74 9.85 -6.20 -0.87
C ILE A 74 8.53 -6.84 -0.45
N GLY A 75 7.45 -6.48 -1.14
CA GLY A 75 6.16 -7.15 -1.10
C GLY A 75 5.89 -7.93 -2.38
N LEU A 76 5.19 -9.06 -2.26
CA LEU A 76 4.69 -9.83 -3.40
C LEU A 76 3.18 -10.00 -3.29
N LEU A 77 2.50 -9.87 -4.43
CA LEU A 77 1.10 -10.20 -4.60
C LEU A 77 0.99 -11.38 -5.56
N THR A 78 0.52 -12.51 -5.05
CA THR A 78 0.37 -13.76 -5.80
C THR A 78 -1.10 -14.10 -5.95
N PHE A 79 -1.61 -14.10 -7.17
CA PHE A 79 -3.00 -14.44 -7.44
C PHE A 79 -3.18 -15.96 -7.45
N GLN A 80 -4.04 -16.50 -6.59
CA GLN A 80 -4.34 -17.92 -6.66
C GLN A 80 -5.01 -18.24 -7.99
N ASN A 81 -4.57 -19.34 -8.61
CA ASN A 81 -4.99 -19.82 -9.94
C ASN A 81 -4.46 -19.03 -11.13
N VAL A 82 -3.65 -18.00 -10.91
CA VAL A 82 -2.89 -17.32 -11.96
C VAL A 82 -1.41 -17.47 -11.63
N ASN A 83 -0.64 -18.06 -12.54
CA ASN A 83 0.78 -18.33 -12.32
C ASN A 83 1.63 -17.06 -12.52
N SER A 84 1.29 -15.99 -11.80
CA SER A 84 1.89 -14.66 -11.92
C SER A 84 1.96 -13.97 -10.57
N ASN A 85 3.08 -13.30 -10.33
CA ASN A 85 3.36 -12.55 -9.12
C ASN A 85 3.63 -11.08 -9.50
N VAL A 86 3.05 -10.16 -8.74
CA VAL A 86 3.40 -8.74 -8.80
C VAL A 86 4.33 -8.43 -7.64
N ILE A 87 5.50 -7.88 -7.95
CA ILE A 87 6.48 -7.44 -6.95
C ILE A 87 6.36 -5.92 -6.81
N PHE A 88 6.37 -5.44 -5.57
CA PHE A 88 6.33 -4.02 -5.25
C PHE A 88 7.18 -3.69 -4.03
N PHE A 89 7.48 -2.41 -3.84
CA PHE A 89 8.19 -1.91 -2.66
C PHE A 89 7.18 -1.33 -1.66
N ILE A 90 7.33 -1.73 -0.41
CA ILE A 90 6.56 -1.22 0.73
C ILE A 90 7.33 -0.01 1.26
N GLU A 91 6.73 1.17 1.13
CA GLU A 91 7.33 2.45 1.52
C GLU A 91 6.44 3.17 2.57
N ASP A 92 6.60 4.48 2.72
CA ASP A 92 5.86 5.32 3.66
C ASP A 92 4.62 6.00 3.05
N LYS A 93 4.23 5.60 1.84
CA LYS A 93 3.13 6.20 1.06
C LYS A 93 2.16 5.17 0.52
N ASP A 94 0.90 5.60 0.39
CA ASP A 94 -0.16 4.83 -0.25
C ASP A 94 0.20 4.48 -1.69
N LEU A 95 -0.23 3.29 -2.11
CA LEU A 95 0.06 2.74 -3.44
C LEU A 95 -1.24 2.46 -4.19
N LYS A 96 -1.26 2.86 -5.46
CA LYS A 96 -2.36 2.55 -6.38
C LYS A 96 -1.83 1.77 -7.58
N ALA A 97 -2.44 0.64 -7.89
CA ALA A 97 -2.03 -0.22 -8.99
C ALA A 97 -3.21 -0.60 -9.92
N THR A 98 -2.89 -0.92 -11.16
CA THR A 98 -3.81 -1.57 -12.10
C THR A 98 -3.08 -2.75 -12.72
N ILE A 99 -3.66 -3.93 -12.57
CA ILE A 99 -3.13 -5.21 -13.02
C ILE A 99 -4.02 -5.71 -14.16
N TYR A 100 -3.39 -6.20 -15.23
CA TYR A 100 -4.02 -6.64 -16.47
C TYR A 100 -3.74 -8.11 -16.75
#